data_AF-A0A938M9N9-F1
#
_entry.id   AF-A0A938M9N9-F1
#
_cell.length_a   1.000
_cell.length_b   1.000
_cell.length_c   1.000
_cell.angle_alpha   90.00
_cell.angle_beta   90.00
_cell.angle_gamma   90.00
#
_symmetry.space_group_name_H-M   'P 1'
#
loop_
_entity.id
_entity.type
_entity.pdbx_description
1 polymer ?
#
loop_
_entity_poly.entity_id
_entity_poly.type
_entity_poly.pdbx_seq_one_letter_code
_entity_poly.pdbx_strand_id
1 'polypeptide(L)' 'MSPEDLLTAVRALPRADKLRLVHLLVVELAREEKVKLAEEEGPYPVWTPYDAYDAAGALWQALRQDEGER' A
#
# COMPACT_ATOMS: atom_id res chain seq x y z
N MET A 1 18.70 25.50 -7.53
CA MET A 1 17.26 25.28 -7.27
C MET A 1 17.17 24.60 -5.92
N SER A 2 16.53 25.23 -4.95
CA SER A 2 16.39 24.64 -3.63
C SER A 2 15.17 23.70 -3.57
N PRO A 3 15.07 22.83 -2.55
CA PRO A 3 13.87 22.01 -2.33
C PRO A 3 12.58 22.83 -2.23
N GLU A 4 12.66 24.04 -1.68
CA GLU A 4 11.53 24.97 -1.55
C GLU A 4 11.07 25.53 -2.92
N ASP A 5 12.02 25.84 -3.80
CA ASP A 5 11.73 26.27 -5.19
C ASP A 5 11.00 25.16 -5.96
N LEU A 6 11.47 23.91 -5.80
CA LEU A 6 10.86 22.74 -6.44
C LEU A 6 9.43 22.49 -5.93
N LEU A 7 9.24 22.56 -4.61
CA LEU A 7 7.91 22.38 -4.02
C LEU A 7 6.92 23.44 -4.50
N THR A 8 7.39 24.68 -4.68
CA THR A 8 6.58 25.76 -5.24
C THR A 8 6.17 25.46 -6.69
N ALA A 9 7.10 24.97 -7.52
CA ALA A 9 6.80 24.56 -8.89
C ALA A 9 5.79 23.40 -8.94
N VAL A 10 5.95 22.38 -8.10
CA VAL A 10 5.00 21.25 -8.01
C VAL A 10 3.61 21.71 -7.57
N ARG A 11 3.53 22.65 -6.64
CA ARG A 11 2.24 23.22 -6.18
C ARG A 11 1.50 23.98 -7.26
N ALA A 12 2.20 24.58 -8.23
CA ALA A 12 1.59 25.30 -9.35
C ALA A 12 0.98 24.37 -10.42
N LEU A 13 1.33 23.08 -10.43
CA LEU A 13 0.82 22.13 -11.42
C LEU A 13 -0.69 21.86 -11.28
N PRO A 14 -1.40 21.56 -12.38
CA PRO A 14 -2.74 20.97 -12.36
C PRO A 14 -2.79 19.69 -11.51
N ARG A 15 -3.98 19.37 -10.98
CA ARG A 15 -4.15 18.20 -10.10
C ARG A 15 -3.74 16.88 -10.76
N ALA A 16 -4.07 16.70 -12.04
CA ALA A 16 -3.70 15.50 -12.80
C ALA A 16 -2.17 15.37 -12.92
N ASP A 17 -1.49 16.47 -13.21
CA ASP A 17 -0.04 16.48 -13.39
C ASP A 17 0.71 16.26 -12.07
N LYS A 18 0.16 16.75 -10.95
CA LYS A 18 0.67 16.42 -9.61
C LYS A 18 0.64 14.92 -9.35
N LEU A 19 -0.48 14.26 -9.64
CA LEU A 19 -0.61 12.82 -9.45
C LEU A 19 0.33 12.04 -10.36
N ARG A 20 0.48 12.48 -11.62
CA ARG A 20 1.40 11.88 -12.58
C ARG A 20 2.86 12.02 -12.13
N LEU A 21 3.25 13.18 -11.60
CA LEU A 21 4.58 13.41 -11.06
C LEU A 21 4.86 12.50 -9.85
N VAL A 22 3.91 12.39 -8.91
CA VAL A 22 4.06 11.50 -7.76
C VAL A 22 4.25 10.04 -8.21
N HIS A 23 3.44 9.58 -9.16
CA HIS A 23 3.56 8.23 -9.70
C HIS A 23 4.94 8.00 -10.34
N LEU A 24 5.42 8.94 -11.17
CA LEU A 24 6.74 8.86 -11.79
C LEU A 24 7.87 8.75 -10.75
N LEU A 25 7.84 9.60 -9.72
CA LEU A 25 8.83 9.58 -8.64
C LEU A 25 8.81 8.25 -7.86
N VAL A 26 7.62 7.71 -7.58
CA VAL A 26 7.48 6.41 -6.90
C VAL A 26 8.07 5.28 -7.74
N VAL A 27 7.83 5.27 -9.06
CA VAL A 27 8.39 4.28 -9.99
C VAL A 27 9.90 4.37 -10.07
N GLU A 28 10.45 5.59 -10.15
CA GLU A 28 11.90 5.81 -10.18
C GLU A 28 12.57 5.33 -8.89
N LEU A 29 12.05 5.73 -7.72
CA LEU A 29 12.60 5.31 -6.42
C LEU A 29 12.54 3.79 -6.25
N ALA A 30 11.43 3.15 -6.61
CA ALA A 30 11.32 1.71 -6.50
C ALA A 30 12.32 0.99 -7.43
N ARG A 31 12.59 1.53 -8.62
CA ARG A 31 13.61 1.00 -9.53
C ARG A 31 15.02 1.13 -8.92
N GLU A 32 15.33 2.26 -8.29
CA GLU A 32 16.62 2.50 -7.62
C GLU A 32 16.82 1.56 -6.43
N GLU A 33 15.79 1.39 -5.61
CA GLU A 33 15.81 0.53 -4.42
C GLU A 33 15.58 -0.96 -4.73
N LYS A 34 15.36 -1.31 -6.00
CA LYS A 34 15.01 -2.67 -6.47
C LYS A 34 13.75 -3.23 -5.79
N VAL A 35 12.85 -2.35 -5.38
CA VAL A 35 11.54 -2.69 -4.82
C VAL A 35 10.61 -2.98 -5.99
N LYS A 36 9.95 -4.14 -5.98
CA LYS A 36 8.87 -4.41 -6.93
C LYS A 36 7.64 -3.62 -6.50
N LEU A 37 7.29 -2.59 -7.27
CA LEU A 37 5.95 -2.01 -7.16
C LEU A 37 4.93 -3.05 -7.61
N ALA A 38 3.77 -3.06 -6.96
CA ALA A 38 2.65 -3.87 -7.41
C ALA A 38 2.34 -3.46 -8.86
N GLU A 39 2.42 -4.42 -9.78
CA GLU A 39 2.09 -4.21 -11.18
C GLU A 39 0.62 -3.83 -11.28
N GLU A 40 0.29 -2.82 -12.08
CA GLU A 40 -1.10 -2.39 -12.31
C GLU A 40 -1.99 -3.53 -12.87
N GLU A 41 -1.38 -4.54 -13.49
CA GLU A 41 -2.05 -5.72 -14.07
C GLU A 41 -1.67 -7.06 -13.40
N GLY A 42 -0.89 -7.04 -12.32
CA GLY A 42 -0.68 -8.24 -11.52
C GLY A 42 -1.98 -8.58 -10.78
N PRO A 43 -2.29 -9.87 -10.51
CA PRO A 43 -3.37 -10.18 -9.60
C PRO A 43 -3.04 -9.45 -8.30
N TYR A 44 -3.84 -8.44 -7.96
CA TYR A 44 -3.86 -7.90 -6.61
C TYR A 44 -3.93 -9.15 -5.74
N PRO A 45 -2.98 -9.38 -4.81
CA PRO A 45 -3.15 -10.47 -3.89
C PRO A 45 -4.42 -10.13 -3.15
N VAL A 46 -5.52 -10.73 -3.58
CA VAL A 46 -6.76 -10.64 -2.85
C VAL A 46 -6.34 -11.30 -1.56
N TRP A 47 -6.35 -10.53 -0.47
CA TRP A 47 -6.26 -11.09 0.87
C TRP A 47 -7.58 -11.82 1.15
N THR A 48 -7.98 -12.70 0.21
CA THR A 48 -9.09 -13.58 0.41
C THR A 48 -8.69 -14.50 1.55
N PRO A 49 -9.60 -14.78 2.48
CA PRO A 49 -9.37 -15.75 3.54
C PRO A 49 -9.27 -17.19 3.02
N TYR A 50 -9.25 -17.41 1.71
CA TYR A 50 -8.88 -18.69 1.13
C TYR A 50 -7.47 -19.03 1.60
N ASP A 51 -7.36 -20.16 2.28
CA ASP A 51 -6.15 -20.66 2.96
C ASP A 51 -5.67 -19.91 4.22
N ALA A 52 -6.48 -19.02 4.79
CA ALA A 52 -6.19 -18.36 6.08
C ALA A 52 -6.57 -19.22 7.29
N TYR A 53 -6.17 -20.50 7.30
CA TYR A 53 -6.51 -21.48 8.34
C TYR A 53 -6.05 -21.02 9.74
N ASP A 54 -4.89 -20.37 9.83
CA ASP A 54 -4.35 -19.84 11.08
C ASP A 54 -5.22 -18.73 11.66
N ALA A 55 -5.74 -17.84 10.80
CA ALA A 55 -6.64 -16.77 11.21
C ALA A 55 -7.98 -17.33 11.70
N ALA A 56 -8.52 -18.34 11.02
CA ALA A 56 -9.72 -19.04 11.47
C ALA A 56 -9.50 -19.74 12.84
N GLY A 57 -8.34 -20.36 13.03
CA GLY A 57 -7.95 -20.98 14.30
C GLY A 57 -7.85 -19.97 15.45
N ALA A 58 -7.22 -18.83 15.21
CA ALA A 58 -7.10 -17.76 16.20
C ALA A 58 -8.48 -17.20 16.61
N LEU A 59 -9.38 -16.97 15.65
CA LEU A 59 -10.73 -16.49 15.92
C LEU A 59 -11.56 -17.51 16.72
N TRP A 60 -11.41 -18.81 16.41
CA TRP A 60 -12.10 -19.86 17.16
C TRP A 60 -11.61 -19.99 18.61
N GLN A 61 -10.30 -19.84 18.85
CA GLN A 61 -9.76 -19.82 20.21
C GLN A 61 -10.25 -18.61 21.00
N ALA A 62 -10.25 -17.42 20.39
CA ALA A 62 -10.74 -16.21 21.02
C ALA A 62 -12.22 -16.32 21.43
N LEU A 63 -13.07 -16.92 20.58
CA LEU A 63 -14.48 -17.17 20.90
C LEU A 63 -14.64 -18.07 22.13
N ARG A 64 -13.87 -19.15 22.22
CA ARG A 64 -13.92 -20.07 23.36
C ARG A 64 -13.43 -19.44 24.67
N GLN A 65 -12.52 -18.48 24.57
CA GLN A 65 -12.08 -17.71 25.74
C GLN A 65 -13.19 -16.79 26.23
N ASP A 66 -13.88 -16.07 25.33
CA ASP A 66 -15.05 -15.24 25.69
C ASP A 66 -16.20 -16.06 26.28
N GLU A 67 -16.45 -17.26 25.75
CA GLU A 67 -17.50 -18.16 26.26
C GLU A 67 -17.15 -18.81 27.61
N GLY A 68 -15.86 -19.06 27.88
CA GLY A 68 -15.40 -19.64 29.15
C GLY A 68 -15.23 -18.62 30.28
N GLU A 69 -15.22 -17.33 29.96
CA GLU A 69 -15.13 -16.20 30.90
C GLU A 69 -16.52 -15.65 31.33
N ARG A 70 -17.62 -16.19 30.80
CA ARG A 70 -19.01 -15.90 31.19
C ARG A 70 -19.57 -16.92 32.17
#